data_AF-A0A502ESL2-F1
#
_entry.id   AF-A0A502ESL2-F1
#
_cell.length_a   1.000
_cell.length_b   1.000
_cell.length_c   1.000
_cell.angle_alpha   90.00
_cell.angle_beta   90.00
_cell.angle_gamma   90.00
#
_symmetry.space_group_name_H-M   'P 1'
#
loop_
_entity.id
_entity.type
_entity.pdbx_description
1 polymer ?
#
loop_
_entity_poly.entity_id
_entity_poly.type
_entity_poly.pdbx_seq_one_letter_code
_entity_poly.pdbx_strand_id
1 'polypeptide(L)'
;MLEKKTILIGCDDTMVLAKVLNIVSMISDFTISTVCVSRAADLNPTAESLNPDLIFLCFRNNQSIINDPNFNSCKDGIPILCLTKSDECESLCWSKNCIVFTYSYNHLHNSEYLLYRIRSIFLLKKGETKNNIPMSFAEAAFQKNNNNKLSHYVMELDQKIEVLLKVKERISYLYPNVDDSTRIELMSIVNSIKTVANDNKLWDDFKIYFEQSNPNFLLALAKKHPSLSSKDLKYCCYIKMNMSNNDITNLLGINQESVRTHKYRLKKKLTLKKEQDIISYLRTVS
;
A
#
# COMPACT_ATOMS: atom_id res chain seq x y z
N MET A 1 9.03 -15.73 23.30
CA MET A 1 9.26 -16.74 22.24
C MET A 1 8.70 -16.17 20.96
N LEU A 2 9.47 -16.15 19.87
CA LEU A 2 9.00 -15.61 18.59
C LEU A 2 7.86 -16.48 18.05
N GLU A 3 6.88 -15.85 17.40
CA GLU A 3 5.78 -16.56 16.77
C GLU A 3 6.31 -17.41 15.61
N LYS A 4 5.86 -18.67 15.52
CA LYS A 4 6.24 -19.57 14.43
C LYS A 4 5.38 -19.26 13.21
N LYS A 5 6.02 -19.16 12.04
CA LYS A 5 5.35 -18.93 10.76
C LYS A 5 5.85 -19.93 9.72
N THR A 6 4.93 -20.44 8.90
CA THR A 6 5.26 -21.43 7.87
C THR A 6 5.06 -20.85 6.48
N ILE A 7 6.08 -20.94 5.62
CA ILE A 7 6.02 -20.49 4.22
C ILE A 7 6.19 -21.69 3.29
N LEU A 8 5.22 -21.89 2.39
CA LEU A 8 5.33 -22.84 1.30
C LEU A 8 5.81 -22.11 0.05
N ILE A 9 6.96 -22.51 -0.51
CA ILE A 9 7.56 -21.89 -1.69
C ILE A 9 7.44 -22.84 -2.87
N GLY A 10 6.71 -22.44 -3.90
CA GLY A 10 6.65 -23.15 -5.18
C GLY A 10 7.57 -22.50 -6.20
N CYS A 11 8.63 -23.19 -6.65
CA CYS A 11 9.59 -22.61 -7.58
C CYS A 11 10.24 -23.67 -8.47
N ASP A 12 10.18 -23.48 -9.79
CA ASP A 12 10.82 -24.35 -10.79
C ASP A 12 12.25 -23.93 -11.15
N ASP A 13 12.73 -22.78 -10.65
CA ASP A 13 14.07 -22.24 -10.92
C ASP A 13 14.93 -22.22 -9.65
N THR A 14 16.05 -22.95 -9.68
CA THR A 14 16.95 -23.10 -8.52
C THR A 14 17.65 -21.81 -8.12
N MET A 15 17.97 -20.92 -9.07
CA MET A 15 18.60 -19.64 -8.77
C MET A 15 17.62 -18.69 -8.08
N VAL A 16 16.37 -18.68 -8.54
CA VAL A 16 15.29 -17.88 -7.95
C VAL A 16 14.98 -18.39 -6.54
N LEU A 17 14.84 -19.71 -6.40
CA LEU A 17 14.60 -20.34 -5.12
C LEU A 17 15.71 -20.01 -4.10
N ALA A 18 16.98 -20.10 -4.50
CA ALA A 18 18.11 -19.78 -3.62
C ALA A 18 18.09 -18.32 -3.15
N LYS A 19 17.76 -17.38 -4.05
CA LYS A 19 17.61 -15.96 -3.71
C LYS A 19 16.46 -15.73 -2.73
N VAL A 20 15.29 -16.31 -3.01
CA VAL A 20 14.12 -16.19 -2.14
C VAL A 20 14.39 -16.77 -0.77
N LEU A 21 15.00 -17.96 -0.69
CA LEU A 21 15.36 -18.59 0.58
C LEU A 21 16.35 -17.76 1.41
N ASN A 22 17.35 -17.16 0.75
CA ASN A 22 18.29 -16.26 1.43
C ASN A 22 17.56 -15.02 1.98
N ILE A 23 16.65 -14.43 1.23
CA ILE A 23 15.88 -13.27 1.72
C ILE A 23 14.94 -13.67 2.87
N VAL A 24 14.29 -14.82 2.76
CA VAL A 24 13.37 -15.34 3.78
C VAL A 24 14.11 -15.68 5.07
N SER A 25 15.35 -16.19 5.00
CA SER A 25 16.15 -16.49 6.19
C SER A 25 16.61 -15.24 6.95
N MET A 26 16.58 -14.06 6.33
CA MET A 26 16.86 -12.78 6.98
C MET A 26 15.70 -12.28 7.87
N ILE A 27 14.52 -12.91 7.81
CA ILE A 27 13.38 -12.56 8.68
C ILE A 27 13.69 -12.98 10.12
N SER A 28 13.90 -12.01 11.01
CA SER A 28 14.21 -12.24 12.42
C SER A 28 13.02 -12.07 13.38
N ASP A 29 11.91 -11.46 12.92
CA ASP A 29 10.74 -11.18 13.78
C ASP A 29 9.87 -12.42 14.04
N PHE A 30 10.10 -13.49 13.28
CA PHE A 30 9.35 -14.74 13.34
C PHE A 30 10.30 -15.93 13.28
N THR A 31 9.89 -17.05 13.88
CA THR A 31 10.56 -18.34 13.61
C THR A 31 9.98 -18.92 12.33
N ILE A 32 10.68 -18.72 11.21
CA ILE A 32 10.21 -19.14 9.88
C ILE A 32 10.57 -20.61 9.65
N SER A 33 9.58 -21.41 9.24
CA SER A 33 9.77 -22.75 8.67
C SER A 33 9.41 -22.71 7.18
N THR A 34 10.34 -23.07 6.31
CA THR A 34 10.10 -23.10 4.87
C THR A 34 9.95 -24.53 4.36
N VAL A 35 8.98 -24.74 3.47
CA VAL A 35 8.84 -25.98 2.68
C VAL A 35 8.85 -25.57 1.21
N CYS A 36 9.62 -26.28 0.38
CA CYS A 36 9.77 -25.94 -1.03
C CYS A 36 9.25 -27.06 -1.91
N VAL A 37 8.56 -26.72 -2.99
CA VAL A 37 8.13 -27.65 -4.04
C VAL A 37 8.60 -27.17 -5.40
N SER A 38 9.17 -28.08 -6.20
CA SER A 38 9.71 -27.76 -7.52
C SER A 38 8.72 -27.97 -8.67
N ARG A 39 7.66 -28.75 -8.43
CA ARG A 39 6.60 -29.01 -9.40
C ARG A 39 5.30 -28.39 -8.94
N ALA A 40 4.60 -27.71 -9.83
CA ALA A 40 3.29 -27.13 -9.56
C ALA A 40 2.27 -28.18 -9.06
N ALA A 41 2.34 -29.41 -9.55
CA ALA A 41 1.46 -30.51 -9.13
C ALA A 41 1.59 -30.88 -7.64
N ASP A 42 2.76 -30.66 -7.04
CA ASP A 42 3.01 -30.99 -5.63
C ASP A 42 2.56 -29.86 -4.69
N LEU A 43 2.23 -28.68 -5.24
CA LEU A 43 1.93 -27.49 -4.46
C LEU A 43 0.62 -27.62 -3.68
N ASN A 44 -0.48 -28.01 -4.34
CA ASN A 44 -1.78 -28.17 -3.67
C ASN A 44 -1.77 -29.24 -2.56
N PRO A 45 -1.31 -30.50 -2.80
CA PRO A 45 -1.30 -31.50 -1.74
C PRO A 45 -0.37 -31.12 -0.58
N THR A 46 0.74 -30.41 -0.87
CA THR A 46 1.62 -29.90 0.18
C THR A 46 0.95 -28.78 0.98
N ALA A 47 0.24 -27.86 0.32
CA ALA A 47 -0.49 -26.78 0.99
C ALA A 47 -1.59 -27.34 1.92
N GLU A 48 -2.36 -28.33 1.47
CA GLU A 48 -3.41 -28.97 2.27
C GLU A 48 -2.85 -29.70 3.51
N SER A 49 -1.70 -30.38 3.36
CA SER A 49 -1.04 -31.07 4.48
C SER A 49 -0.34 -30.11 5.46
N LEU A 50 0.28 -29.05 4.94
CA LEU A 50 1.11 -28.13 5.72
C LEU A 50 0.31 -27.02 6.41
N ASN A 51 -0.83 -26.62 5.82
CA ASN A 51 -1.61 -25.44 6.19
C ASN A 51 -0.73 -24.18 6.44
N PRO A 52 -0.02 -23.69 5.40
CA PRO A 52 0.98 -22.63 5.57
C PRO A 52 0.37 -21.27 5.93
N ASP A 53 1.17 -20.41 6.55
CA ASP A 53 0.79 -19.02 6.82
C ASP A 53 0.88 -18.13 5.56
N LEU A 54 1.70 -18.53 4.59
CA LEU A 54 1.93 -17.85 3.31
C LEU A 54 2.35 -18.85 2.24
N ILE A 55 1.81 -18.72 1.03
CA ILE A 55 2.30 -19.41 -0.16
C ILE A 55 3.07 -18.42 -1.02
N PHE A 56 4.32 -18.73 -1.36
CA PHE A 56 5.15 -17.93 -2.26
C PHE A 56 5.31 -18.65 -3.60
N LEU A 57 4.68 -18.13 -4.65
CA LEU A 57 4.75 -18.65 -6.02
C LEU A 57 5.85 -17.97 -6.81
N CYS A 58 6.76 -18.77 -7.34
CA CYS A 58 7.94 -18.38 -8.08
C CYS A 58 8.09 -19.22 -9.37
N PHE A 59 7.01 -19.79 -9.88
CA PHE A 59 7.03 -20.57 -11.12
C PHE A 59 7.07 -19.66 -12.34
N ARG A 60 7.52 -20.20 -13.48
CA ARG A 60 7.47 -19.49 -14.77
C ARG A 60 6.05 -19.18 -15.26
N ASN A 61 5.05 -19.94 -14.81
CA ASN A 61 3.64 -19.73 -15.16
C ASN A 61 2.76 -19.81 -13.90
N ASN A 62 2.83 -18.78 -13.07
CA ASN A 62 2.03 -18.74 -11.84
C ASN A 62 0.52 -18.63 -12.14
N GLN A 63 0.14 -18.04 -13.27
CA GLN A 63 -1.26 -17.82 -13.62
C GLN A 63 -2.02 -19.14 -13.81
N SER A 64 -1.41 -20.15 -14.43
CA SER A 64 -2.07 -21.45 -14.59
C SER A 64 -2.33 -22.16 -13.27
N ILE A 65 -1.49 -21.90 -12.26
CA ILE A 65 -1.63 -22.47 -10.91
C ILE A 65 -2.74 -21.74 -10.14
N ILE A 66 -2.75 -20.41 -10.20
CA ILE A 66 -3.77 -19.58 -9.53
C ILE A 66 -5.17 -19.83 -10.13
N ASN A 67 -5.24 -20.09 -11.44
CA ASN A 67 -6.49 -20.38 -12.14
C ASN A 67 -6.94 -21.85 -12.02
N ASP A 68 -6.12 -22.74 -11.47
CA ASP A 68 -6.49 -24.15 -11.32
C ASP A 68 -7.63 -24.27 -10.30
N PRO A 69 -8.82 -24.77 -10.69
CA PRO A 69 -9.94 -24.92 -9.75
C PRO A 69 -9.65 -25.89 -8.60
N ASN A 70 -8.65 -26.77 -8.75
CA ASN A 70 -8.22 -27.69 -7.69
C ASN A 70 -7.22 -27.07 -6.72
N PHE A 71 -6.68 -25.88 -7.04
CA PHE A 71 -5.77 -25.17 -6.13
C PHE A 71 -6.57 -24.54 -4.99
N ASN A 72 -6.86 -25.36 -3.97
CA ASN A 72 -7.78 -25.06 -2.87
C ASN A 72 -7.19 -24.17 -1.77
N SER A 73 -5.99 -23.60 -1.93
CA SER A 73 -5.45 -22.63 -0.98
C SER A 73 -6.34 -21.38 -0.81
N CYS A 74 -7.24 -21.13 -1.76
CA CYS A 74 -8.27 -20.10 -1.69
C CYS A 74 -9.42 -20.40 -0.74
N LYS A 75 -9.65 -21.64 -0.28
CA LYS A 75 -10.76 -21.92 0.63
C LYS A 75 -10.51 -21.49 2.08
N ASP A 76 -9.25 -21.40 2.49
CA ASP A 76 -8.84 -21.10 3.87
C ASP A 76 -8.30 -19.67 4.08
N GLY A 77 -8.33 -18.82 3.05
CA GLY A 77 -7.85 -17.43 3.13
C GLY A 77 -6.33 -17.30 3.32
N ILE A 78 -5.56 -18.30 2.90
CA ILE A 78 -4.09 -18.26 2.95
C ILE A 78 -3.61 -17.22 1.92
N PRO A 79 -2.81 -16.22 2.32
CA PRO A 79 -2.30 -15.24 1.37
C PRO A 79 -1.29 -15.88 0.43
N ILE A 80 -1.30 -15.44 -0.82
CA ILE A 80 -0.37 -15.87 -1.86
C ILE A 80 0.50 -14.67 -2.24
N LEU A 81 1.83 -14.82 -2.24
CA LEU A 81 2.75 -13.86 -2.83
C LEU A 81 3.30 -14.45 -4.14
N CYS A 82 3.07 -13.77 -5.25
CA CYS A 82 3.42 -14.24 -6.58
C CYS A 82 4.55 -13.39 -7.18
N LEU A 83 5.64 -14.03 -7.60
CA LEU A 83 6.64 -13.38 -8.45
C LEU A 83 6.08 -13.23 -9.85
N THR A 84 5.99 -12.00 -10.34
CA THR A 84 5.51 -11.73 -11.71
C THR A 84 6.63 -11.16 -12.56
N LYS A 85 6.67 -11.56 -13.84
CA LYS A 85 7.41 -10.79 -14.85
C LYS A 85 6.61 -9.53 -15.20
N SER A 86 7.27 -8.52 -15.75
CA SER A 86 6.68 -7.19 -16.06
C SER A 86 5.38 -7.24 -16.87
N ASP A 87 5.11 -8.35 -17.56
CA ASP A 87 4.02 -8.51 -18.51
C ASP A 87 2.92 -9.50 -18.04
N GLU A 88 3.07 -10.13 -16.87
CA GLU A 88 2.08 -11.07 -16.32
C GLU A 88 0.99 -10.33 -15.52
N CYS A 89 0.33 -9.37 -16.18
CA CYS A 89 -0.88 -8.71 -15.69
C CYS A 89 -2.08 -9.04 -16.59
N GLU A 90 -2.00 -10.13 -17.35
CA GLU A 90 -3.08 -10.55 -18.25
C GLU A 90 -4.11 -11.36 -17.47
N SER A 91 -5.20 -10.67 -17.10
CA SER A 91 -6.45 -11.21 -16.55
C SER A 91 -6.36 -11.84 -15.13
N LEU A 92 -6.38 -10.97 -14.13
CA LEU A 92 -6.56 -11.33 -12.71
C LEU A 92 -8.03 -11.71 -12.43
N CYS A 93 -8.49 -12.84 -13.00
CA CYS A 93 -9.72 -13.49 -12.60
C CYS A 93 -9.46 -14.27 -11.29
N TRP A 94 -9.32 -13.56 -10.17
CA TRP A 94 -9.10 -14.22 -8.89
C TRP A 94 -10.35 -14.97 -8.45
N SER A 95 -10.19 -16.21 -8.00
CA SER A 95 -11.26 -16.92 -7.32
C SER A 95 -11.66 -16.17 -6.03
N LYS A 96 -12.96 -16.20 -5.70
CA LYS A 96 -13.65 -15.28 -4.76
C LYS A 96 -13.04 -15.16 -3.34
N ASN A 97 -12.08 -16.01 -2.97
CA ASN A 97 -11.57 -16.16 -1.61
C ASN A 97 -10.02 -16.12 -1.47
N CYS A 98 -9.27 -15.80 -2.52
CA CYS A 98 -7.80 -15.73 -2.47
C CYS A 98 -7.28 -14.28 -2.43
N ILE A 99 -6.41 -13.95 -1.46
CA ILE A 99 -5.64 -12.70 -1.47
C ILE A 99 -4.29 -12.96 -2.15
N VAL A 100 -4.16 -12.51 -3.41
CA VAL A 100 -2.91 -12.62 -4.18
C VAL A 100 -2.17 -11.30 -4.20
N PHE A 101 -1.00 -11.27 -3.59
CA PHE A 101 -0.01 -10.21 -3.66
C PHE A 101 0.96 -10.48 -4.81
N THR A 102 1.40 -9.45 -5.51
CA THR A 102 2.41 -9.58 -6.56
C THR A 102 3.71 -8.87 -6.19
N TYR A 103 4.81 -9.43 -6.65
CA TYR A 103 6.15 -8.87 -6.51
C TYR A 103 6.91 -9.05 -7.81
N SER A 104 7.41 -7.94 -8.39
CA SER A 104 8.11 -8.05 -9.67
C SER A 104 9.42 -8.81 -9.52
N TYR A 105 9.65 -9.77 -10.40
CA TYR A 105 10.91 -10.48 -10.53
C TYR A 105 12.11 -9.53 -10.62
N ASN A 106 11.95 -8.42 -11.34
CA ASN A 106 13.01 -7.43 -11.53
C ASN A 106 13.47 -6.79 -10.23
N HIS A 107 12.68 -6.85 -9.15
CA HIS A 107 13.00 -6.29 -7.85
C HIS A 107 13.65 -7.29 -6.88
N LEU A 108 13.84 -8.56 -7.25
CA LEU A 108 14.44 -9.58 -6.36
C LEU A 108 15.85 -9.24 -5.84
N HIS A 109 16.57 -8.33 -6.51
CA HIS A 109 17.85 -7.82 -6.02
C HIS A 109 17.71 -6.94 -4.76
N ASN A 110 16.49 -6.50 -4.45
CA ASN A 110 16.18 -5.62 -3.34
C ASN A 110 15.54 -6.41 -2.19
N SER A 111 16.40 -7.13 -1.46
CA SER A 111 16.03 -8.03 -0.35
C SER A 111 15.11 -7.37 0.68
N GLU A 112 15.39 -6.12 1.05
CA GLU A 112 14.62 -5.35 2.03
C GLU A 112 13.14 -5.17 1.62
N TYR A 113 12.89 -4.95 0.33
CA TYR A 113 11.52 -4.74 -0.15
C TYR A 113 10.71 -6.02 -0.10
N LEU A 114 11.33 -7.15 -0.44
CA LEU A 114 10.67 -8.45 -0.34
C LEU A 114 10.45 -8.83 1.13
N LEU A 115 11.43 -8.57 1.99
CA LEU A 115 11.33 -8.77 3.43
C LEU A 115 10.15 -7.99 4.02
N TYR A 116 10.05 -6.70 3.70
CA TYR A 116 8.95 -5.83 4.13
C TYR A 116 7.59 -6.32 3.63
N ARG A 117 7.52 -6.74 2.36
CA ARG A 117 6.31 -7.32 1.77
C ARG A 117 5.83 -8.53 2.55
N ILE A 118 6.72 -9.49 2.82
CA ILE A 118 6.39 -10.71 3.57
C ILE A 118 5.90 -10.36 4.99
N ARG A 119 6.61 -9.46 5.69
CA ARG A 119 6.21 -8.95 7.02
C ARG A 119 4.80 -8.36 7.00
N SER A 120 4.52 -7.49 6.03
CA SER A 120 3.23 -6.83 5.88
C SER A 120 2.11 -7.86 5.70
N ILE A 121 2.34 -8.88 4.86
CA ILE A 121 1.35 -9.94 4.62
C ILE A 121 1.01 -10.71 5.90
N PHE A 122 2.01 -11.06 6.72
CA PHE A 122 1.75 -11.73 8.00
C PHE A 122 0.97 -10.88 9.00
N LEU A 123 1.17 -9.56 8.98
CA LEU A 123 0.46 -8.63 9.86
C LEU A 123 -1.00 -8.44 9.43
N LEU A 124 -1.29 -8.42 8.12
CA LEU A 124 -2.65 -8.29 7.59
C LEU A 124 -3.58 -9.42 8.05
N LYS A 125 -3.06 -10.65 8.21
CA LYS A 125 -3.83 -11.83 8.68
C LYS A 125 -4.25 -11.69 10.16
N LYS A 126 -3.62 -10.81 10.94
CA LYS A 126 -3.70 -10.80 12.39
C LYS A 126 -4.84 -9.99 12.99
N GLY A 127 -5.62 -9.24 12.18
CA GLY A 127 -6.83 -8.52 12.61
C GLY A 127 -6.73 -7.88 14.00
N GLU A 128 -5.98 -6.77 14.14
CA GLU A 128 -5.81 -5.96 15.36
C GLU A 128 -5.39 -6.70 16.65
N THR A 129 -4.12 -6.54 17.08
CA THR A 129 -3.67 -6.17 18.46
C THR A 129 -2.19 -6.48 18.69
N LYS A 130 -1.35 -5.43 18.70
CA LYS A 130 -0.35 -5.10 19.73
C LYS A 130 0.45 -3.86 19.33
N ASN A 131 0.59 -2.95 20.30
CA ASN A 131 1.26 -1.65 20.27
C ASN A 131 2.78 -1.67 20.01
N ASN A 132 3.31 -2.64 19.27
CA ASN A 132 4.68 -2.60 18.78
C ASN A 132 4.63 -2.47 17.27
N ILE A 133 4.60 -1.21 16.84
CA ILE A 133 4.51 -0.77 15.45
C ILE A 133 5.77 -1.30 14.73
N PRO A 134 5.64 -2.21 13.76
CA PRO A 134 6.75 -2.51 12.88
C PRO A 134 6.96 -1.30 11.98
N MET A 135 8.25 -0.98 11.80
CA MET A 135 8.78 0.11 10.99
C MET A 135 7.97 0.27 9.69
N SER A 136 7.31 1.41 9.47
CA SER A 136 6.53 1.67 8.26
C SER A 136 7.43 1.57 7.02
N PHE A 137 6.86 1.31 5.83
CA PHE A 137 7.65 1.34 4.59
C PHE A 137 8.48 2.62 4.50
N ALA A 138 7.87 3.75 4.91
CA ALA A 138 8.54 5.03 4.95
C ALA A 138 9.79 4.89 5.81
N GLU A 139 9.66 4.44 7.07
CA GLU A 139 10.71 4.22 8.08
C GLU A 139 11.85 3.28 7.58
N ALA A 140 11.55 2.21 6.85
CA ALA A 140 12.58 1.31 6.28
C ALA A 140 13.36 1.96 5.11
N ALA A 141 12.71 2.83 4.33
CA ALA A 141 13.36 3.62 3.29
C ALA A 141 14.23 4.77 3.83
N PHE A 142 14.11 5.16 5.12
CA PHE A 142 14.89 6.25 5.74
C PHE A 142 16.39 5.97 5.78
N GLN A 143 16.82 4.72 5.90
CA GLN A 143 18.23 4.43 6.20
C GLN A 143 19.18 4.72 5.02
N LYS A 144 18.70 5.12 3.82
CA LYS A 144 19.54 5.12 2.60
C LYS A 144 19.56 6.35 1.67
N ASN A 145 19.07 7.53 2.08
CA ASN A 145 19.25 8.88 1.48
C ASN A 145 18.05 9.56 0.78
N ASN A 146 18.02 10.90 0.96
CA ASN A 146 17.24 11.98 0.31
C ASN A 146 15.79 12.25 0.77
N ASN A 147 15.67 13.11 1.77
CA ASN A 147 14.42 13.61 2.39
C ASN A 147 13.35 14.10 1.38
N ASN A 148 13.73 14.74 0.26
CA ASN A 148 12.76 15.22 -0.74
C ASN A 148 12.07 14.10 -1.53
N LYS A 149 12.77 12.99 -1.80
CA LYS A 149 12.19 11.82 -2.51
C LYS A 149 11.26 11.03 -1.60
N LEU A 150 11.53 11.06 -0.31
CA LEU A 150 10.77 10.35 0.71
C LEU A 150 9.41 11.00 0.97
N SER A 151 9.36 12.33 1.05
CA SER A 151 8.08 13.07 1.12
C SER A 151 7.20 12.81 -0.10
N HIS A 152 7.79 12.75 -1.30
CA HIS A 152 7.07 12.38 -2.52
C HIS A 152 6.52 10.95 -2.45
N TYR A 153 7.32 10.01 -1.93
CA TYR A 153 6.91 8.61 -1.80
C TYR A 153 5.77 8.43 -0.78
N VAL A 154 5.86 9.08 0.39
CA VAL A 154 4.80 9.06 1.41
C VAL A 154 3.50 9.66 0.85
N MET A 155 3.60 10.73 0.04
CA MET A 155 2.45 11.29 -0.66
C MET A 155 1.84 10.35 -1.71
N GLU A 156 2.67 9.65 -2.47
CA GLU A 156 2.22 8.64 -3.44
C GLU A 156 1.47 7.49 -2.75
N LEU A 157 1.93 7.07 -1.57
CA LEU A 157 1.23 6.09 -0.75
C LEU A 157 -0.11 6.60 -0.23
N ASP A 158 -0.13 7.82 0.32
CA ASP A 158 -1.35 8.48 0.81
C ASP A 158 -2.43 8.54 -0.29
N GLN A 159 -2.01 8.88 -1.51
CA GLN A 159 -2.87 8.91 -2.69
C GLN A 159 -3.40 7.52 -3.07
N LYS A 160 -2.54 6.50 -3.10
CA LYS A 160 -2.98 5.13 -3.40
C LYS A 160 -4.03 4.66 -2.40
N ILE A 161 -3.88 5.01 -1.12
CA ILE A 161 -4.86 4.72 -0.08
C ILE A 161 -6.16 5.49 -0.31
N GLU A 162 -6.11 6.78 -0.67
CA GLU A 162 -7.30 7.58 -0.98
C GLU A 162 -8.08 7.00 -2.17
N VAL A 163 -7.40 6.55 -3.22
CA VAL A 163 -8.02 5.88 -4.37
C VAL A 163 -8.70 4.59 -3.93
N LEU A 164 -8.02 3.76 -3.12
CA LEU A 164 -8.60 2.54 -2.59
C LEU A 164 -9.86 2.82 -1.76
N LEU A 165 -9.85 3.86 -0.91
CA LEU A 165 -11.02 4.28 -0.13
C LEU A 165 -12.19 4.73 -1.02
N LYS A 166 -11.93 5.48 -2.10
CA LYS A 166 -12.95 5.88 -3.08
C LYS A 166 -13.51 4.70 -3.86
N VAL A 167 -12.66 3.73 -4.22
CA VAL A 167 -13.12 2.47 -4.84
C VAL A 167 -14.04 1.73 -3.88
N LYS A 168 -13.67 1.62 -2.61
CA LYS A 168 -14.52 1.06 -1.57
C LYS A 168 -15.86 1.79 -1.44
N GLU A 169 -15.86 3.12 -1.45
CA GLU A 169 -17.09 3.91 -1.37
C GLU A 169 -17.98 3.67 -2.59
N ARG A 170 -17.39 3.65 -3.80
CA ARG A 170 -18.10 3.36 -5.05
C ARG A 170 -18.73 1.97 -5.04
N ILE A 171 -18.01 0.96 -4.54
CA ILE A 171 -18.55 -0.39 -4.37
C ILE A 171 -19.73 -0.40 -3.39
N SER A 172 -19.68 0.39 -2.31
CA SER A 172 -20.76 0.45 -1.33
C SER A 172 -22.07 1.02 -1.90
N TYR A 173 -22.01 1.90 -2.90
CA TYR A 173 -23.19 2.40 -3.62
C TYR A 173 -23.80 1.35 -4.56
N LEU A 174 -23.09 0.26 -4.87
CA LEU A 174 -23.62 -0.82 -5.72
C LEU A 174 -24.44 -1.83 -4.90
N TYR A 175 -24.24 -1.92 -3.58
CA TYR A 175 -24.95 -2.87 -2.72
C TYR A 175 -26.48 -2.86 -2.88
N PRO A 176 -27.18 -1.72 -2.98
CA PRO A 176 -28.63 -1.71 -3.09
C PRO A 176 -29.16 -2.30 -4.42
N ASN A 177 -28.31 -2.37 -5.46
CA ASN A 177 -28.70 -2.65 -6.84
C ASN A 177 -28.20 -4.00 -7.37
N VAL A 178 -27.73 -4.88 -6.48
CA VAL A 178 -27.22 -6.20 -6.82
C VAL A 178 -27.88 -7.28 -5.97
N ASP A 179 -27.90 -8.50 -6.49
CA ASP A 179 -28.37 -9.68 -5.77
C ASP A 179 -27.43 -10.06 -4.61
N ASP A 180 -27.91 -10.93 -3.71
CA ASP A 180 -27.18 -11.25 -2.48
C ASP A 180 -25.86 -11.99 -2.71
N SER A 181 -25.74 -12.81 -3.78
CA SER A 181 -24.46 -13.44 -4.13
C SER A 181 -23.43 -12.39 -4.51
N THR A 182 -23.81 -11.46 -5.39
CA THR A 182 -22.93 -10.36 -5.82
C THR A 182 -22.59 -9.41 -4.68
N ARG A 183 -23.53 -9.16 -3.76
CA ARG A 183 -23.30 -8.33 -2.56
C ARG A 183 -22.21 -8.89 -1.66
N ILE A 184 -22.21 -10.21 -1.42
CA ILE A 184 -21.20 -10.90 -0.61
C ILE A 184 -19.80 -10.75 -1.25
N GLU A 185 -19.71 -10.88 -2.58
CA GLU A 185 -18.45 -10.70 -3.31
C GLU A 185 -17.92 -9.26 -3.23
N LEU A 186 -18.79 -8.28 -3.45
CA LEU A 186 -18.43 -6.87 -3.31
C LEU A 186 -17.99 -6.52 -1.89
N MET A 187 -18.57 -7.16 -0.87
CA MET A 187 -18.18 -6.99 0.53
C MET A 187 -16.81 -7.61 0.83
N SER A 188 -16.48 -8.75 0.21
CA SER A 188 -15.13 -9.33 0.25
C SER A 188 -14.08 -8.38 -0.33
N ILE A 189 -14.36 -7.77 -1.50
CA ILE A 189 -13.47 -6.77 -2.12
C ILE A 189 -13.28 -5.54 -1.21
N VAL A 190 -14.35 -5.03 -0.60
CA VAL A 190 -14.29 -3.89 0.33
C VAL A 190 -13.51 -4.22 1.60
N ASN A 191 -13.61 -5.44 2.11
CA ASN A 191 -12.86 -5.87 3.28
C ASN A 191 -11.36 -5.96 2.98
N SER A 192 -10.97 -6.43 1.79
CA SER A 192 -9.57 -6.41 1.32
C SER A 192 -8.98 -4.99 1.23
N ILE A 193 -9.81 -3.99 0.93
CA ILE A 193 -9.42 -2.57 0.91
C ILE A 193 -9.27 -1.99 2.33
N LYS A 194 -10.17 -2.35 3.27
CA LYS A 194 -10.16 -1.83 4.65
C LYS A 194 -8.85 -2.15 5.38
N THR A 195 -8.24 -3.30 5.11
CA THR A 195 -6.99 -3.73 5.74
C THR A 195 -5.79 -2.83 5.40
N VAL A 196 -5.86 -2.06 4.31
CA VAL A 196 -4.81 -1.12 3.85
C VAL A 196 -5.04 0.31 4.33
N ALA A 197 -6.29 0.69 4.59
CA ALA A 197 -6.69 2.10 4.73
C ALA A 197 -6.96 2.57 6.17
N ASN A 198 -6.74 1.73 7.18
CA ASN A 198 -7.01 2.06 8.59
C ASN A 198 -5.88 2.86 9.28
N ASP A 199 -4.83 3.27 8.56
CA ASP A 199 -3.75 4.06 9.14
C ASP A 199 -4.06 5.57 9.07
N ASN A 200 -4.67 6.09 10.14
CA ASN A 200 -4.66 7.54 10.43
C ASN A 200 -3.23 8.10 10.63
N LYS A 201 -2.21 7.22 10.68
CA LYS A 201 -0.80 7.57 10.90
C LYS A 201 -0.12 8.27 9.72
N LEU A 202 -0.53 8.04 8.48
CA LEU A 202 0.24 8.56 7.34
C LEU A 202 0.25 10.09 7.25
N TRP A 203 -0.84 10.75 7.65
CA TRP A 203 -0.85 12.21 7.71
C TRP A 203 0.09 12.74 8.81
N ASP A 204 0.15 12.06 9.95
CA ASP A 204 1.03 12.45 11.04
C ASP A 204 2.50 12.15 10.69
N ASP A 205 2.77 11.03 10.01
CA ASP A 205 4.08 10.70 9.44
C ASP A 205 4.49 11.75 8.39
N PHE A 206 3.59 12.09 7.45
CA PHE A 206 3.82 13.16 6.47
C PHE A 206 4.14 14.49 7.16
N LYS A 207 3.41 14.88 8.22
CA LYS A 207 3.70 16.13 8.94
C LYS A 207 5.10 16.13 9.50
N ILE A 208 5.51 15.04 10.15
CA ILE A 208 6.85 14.90 10.73
C ILE A 208 7.91 15.12 9.63
N TYR A 209 7.73 14.50 8.45
CA TYR A 209 8.68 14.62 7.34
C TYR A 209 8.64 15.99 6.64
N PHE A 210 7.45 16.56 6.51
CA PHE A 210 7.26 17.89 5.96
C PHE A 210 7.90 18.95 6.86
N GLU A 211 7.72 18.86 8.18
CA GLU A 211 8.31 19.78 9.16
C GLU A 211 9.85 19.70 9.20
N GLN A 212 10.45 18.54 8.91
CA GLN A 212 11.91 18.44 8.78
C GLN A 212 12.46 19.25 7.59
N SER A 213 11.72 19.32 6.47
CA SER A 213 12.12 20.08 5.28
C SER A 213 11.64 21.54 5.30
N ASN A 214 10.56 21.81 6.03
CA ASN A 214 9.94 23.12 6.19
C ASN A 214 9.67 23.37 7.68
N PRO A 215 10.71 23.63 8.48
CA PRO A 215 10.56 23.84 9.92
C PRO A 215 9.58 24.95 10.21
N ASN A 216 8.74 24.77 11.23
CA ASN A 216 7.75 25.75 11.71
C ASN A 216 6.66 26.17 10.70
N PHE A 217 6.65 25.69 9.46
CA PHE A 217 5.69 26.14 8.45
C PHE A 217 4.24 25.88 8.87
N LEU A 218 3.91 24.64 9.26
CA LEU A 218 2.54 24.27 9.63
C LEU A 218 2.07 25.05 10.86
N LEU A 219 2.95 25.17 11.85
CA LEU A 219 2.70 25.88 13.10
C LEU A 219 2.52 27.39 12.86
N ALA A 220 3.39 28.01 12.07
CA ALA A 220 3.29 29.41 11.67
C ALA A 220 2.04 29.69 10.82
N LEU A 221 1.71 28.79 9.90
CA LEU A 221 0.54 28.93 9.04
C LEU A 221 -0.77 28.80 9.83
N ALA A 222 -0.86 27.81 10.72
CA ALA A 222 -2.01 27.61 11.59
C ALA A 222 -2.18 28.79 12.58
N LYS A 223 -1.08 29.31 13.13
CA LYS A 223 -1.11 30.49 14.01
C LYS A 223 -1.56 31.76 13.29
N LYS A 224 -1.07 31.96 12.06
CA LYS A 224 -1.40 33.14 11.24
C LYS A 224 -2.80 33.07 10.64
N HIS A 225 -3.31 31.86 10.38
CA HIS A 225 -4.62 31.61 9.79
C HIS A 225 -5.39 30.51 10.54
N PRO A 226 -5.95 30.82 11.72
CA PRO A 226 -6.63 29.84 12.56
C PRO A 226 -7.89 29.21 11.94
N SER A 227 -8.46 29.84 10.90
CA SER A 227 -9.63 29.34 10.18
C SER A 227 -9.34 28.20 9.19
N LEU A 228 -8.07 27.82 9.02
CA LEU A 228 -7.69 26.70 8.17
C LEU A 228 -8.01 25.37 8.87
N SER A 229 -8.78 24.52 8.20
CA SER A 229 -8.98 23.13 8.63
C SER A 229 -7.74 22.29 8.35
N SER A 230 -7.66 21.09 8.93
CA SER A 230 -6.60 20.12 8.65
C SER A 230 -6.48 19.80 7.16
N LYS A 231 -7.61 19.78 6.42
CA LYS A 231 -7.63 19.59 4.96
C LYS A 231 -7.02 20.78 4.23
N ASP A 232 -7.30 21.99 4.69
CA ASP A 232 -6.72 23.22 4.11
C ASP A 232 -5.20 23.26 4.34
N LEU A 233 -4.73 22.90 5.54
CA LEU A 233 -3.30 22.83 5.87
C LEU A 233 -2.57 21.80 5.01
N LYS A 234 -3.14 20.60 4.85
CA LYS A 234 -2.63 19.55 3.95
C LYS A 234 -2.51 20.06 2.52
N TYR A 235 -3.52 20.78 2.04
CA TYR A 235 -3.50 21.38 0.70
C TYR A 235 -2.42 22.46 0.56
N CYS A 236 -2.18 23.29 1.59
CA CYS A 236 -1.10 24.26 1.59
C CYS A 236 0.28 23.62 1.52
N CYS A 237 0.50 22.45 2.14
CA CYS A 237 1.74 21.69 1.99
C CYS A 237 1.99 21.29 0.53
N TYR A 238 0.97 20.78 -0.18
CA TYR A 238 1.09 20.42 -1.60
C TYR A 238 1.51 21.61 -2.47
N ILE A 239 0.93 22.78 -2.20
CA ILE A 239 1.27 24.01 -2.90
C ILE A 239 2.71 24.45 -2.57
N LYS A 240 3.13 24.38 -1.29
CA LYS A 240 4.50 24.72 -0.85
C LYS A 240 5.55 23.79 -1.47
N MET A 241 5.19 22.54 -1.72
CA MET A 241 6.01 21.55 -2.45
C MET A 241 6.01 21.74 -3.97
N ASN A 242 5.49 22.87 -4.48
CA ASN A 242 5.44 23.22 -5.90
C ASN A 242 4.64 22.24 -6.78
N MET A 243 3.65 21.56 -6.23
CA MET A 243 2.78 20.71 -7.06
C MET A 243 1.93 21.55 -8.02
N SER A 244 1.89 21.14 -9.29
CA SER A 244 1.04 21.79 -10.28
C SER A 244 -0.44 21.48 -10.03
N ASN A 245 -1.34 22.25 -10.64
CA ASN A 245 -2.77 21.94 -10.54
C ASN A 245 -3.09 20.56 -11.12
N ASN A 246 -2.37 20.12 -12.15
CA ASN A 246 -2.55 18.80 -12.74
C ASN A 246 -2.03 17.72 -11.79
N ASP A 247 -0.90 17.95 -11.14
CA ASP A 247 -0.38 17.04 -10.12
C ASP A 247 -1.36 16.93 -8.96
N ILE A 248 -1.94 18.04 -8.49
CA ILE A 248 -2.95 18.04 -7.42
C ILE A 248 -4.28 17.38 -7.89
N THR A 249 -4.67 17.56 -9.15
CA THR A 249 -5.85 16.90 -9.76
C THR A 249 -5.67 15.38 -9.75
N ASN A 250 -4.51 14.92 -10.23
CA ASN A 250 -4.15 13.51 -10.26
C ASN A 250 -3.99 12.96 -8.83
N LEU A 251 -3.34 13.71 -7.95
CA LEU A 251 -3.10 13.40 -6.53
C LEU A 251 -4.41 13.18 -5.77
N LEU A 252 -5.35 14.12 -5.90
CA LEU A 252 -6.60 14.09 -5.15
C LEU A 252 -7.72 13.36 -5.90
N GLY A 253 -7.49 12.86 -7.12
CA GLY A 253 -8.51 12.20 -7.94
C GLY A 253 -9.81 13.02 -8.08
N ILE A 254 -9.68 14.34 -8.17
CA ILE A 254 -10.78 15.29 -8.36
C ILE A 254 -10.59 16.01 -9.68
N ASN A 255 -11.64 16.62 -10.23
CA ASN A 255 -11.50 17.38 -11.47
C ASN A 255 -10.71 18.70 -11.27
N GLN A 256 -10.18 19.25 -12.36
CA GLN A 256 -9.38 20.48 -12.32
C GLN A 256 -10.18 21.68 -11.79
N GLU A 257 -11.50 21.69 -11.98
CA GLU A 257 -12.41 22.71 -11.46
C GLU A 257 -12.50 22.68 -9.92
N SER A 258 -12.47 21.49 -9.32
CA SER A 258 -12.44 21.30 -7.87
C SER A 258 -11.14 21.83 -7.28
N VAL A 259 -10.00 21.59 -7.93
CA VAL A 259 -8.68 22.16 -7.56
C VAL A 259 -8.72 23.69 -7.60
N ARG A 260 -9.30 24.27 -8.67
CA ARG A 260 -9.47 25.73 -8.79
C ARG A 260 -10.35 26.30 -7.68
N THR A 261 -11.47 25.65 -7.40
CA THR A 261 -12.40 26.05 -6.33
C THR A 261 -11.73 25.98 -4.96
N HIS A 262 -10.95 24.94 -4.70
CA HIS A 262 -10.19 24.79 -3.46
C HIS A 262 -9.16 25.90 -3.29
N LYS A 263 -8.37 26.18 -4.34
CA LYS A 263 -7.41 27.31 -4.35
C LYS A 263 -8.09 28.66 -4.12
N TYR A 264 -9.25 28.88 -4.73
CA TYR A 264 -10.02 30.11 -4.53
C TYR A 264 -10.47 30.27 -3.07
N ARG A 265 -11.01 29.21 -2.47
CA ARG A 265 -11.40 29.19 -1.05
C ARG A 265 -10.20 29.40 -0.13
N LEU A 266 -9.07 28.77 -0.43
CA LEU A 266 -7.82 28.97 0.30
C LEU A 266 -7.34 30.42 0.23
N LYS A 267 -7.33 31.05 -0.96
CA LYS A 267 -6.95 32.46 -1.09
C LYS A 267 -7.81 33.37 -0.21
N LYS A 268 -9.13 33.10 -0.13
CA LYS A 268 -10.03 33.83 0.79
C LYS A 268 -9.68 33.58 2.25
N LYS A 269 -9.50 32.33 2.67
CA LYS A 269 -9.14 31.97 4.06
C LYS A 269 -7.77 32.53 4.48
N LEU A 270 -6.83 32.61 3.54
CA LEU A 270 -5.50 33.21 3.71
C LEU A 270 -5.51 34.74 3.59
N THR A 271 -6.68 35.35 3.35
CA THR A 271 -6.86 36.81 3.19
C THR A 271 -5.97 37.44 2.10
N LEU A 272 -5.70 36.70 1.02
CA LEU A 272 -4.84 37.16 -0.07
C LEU A 272 -5.59 38.09 -1.03
N LYS A 273 -4.91 39.15 -1.49
CA LYS A 273 -5.42 40.02 -2.56
C LYS A 273 -5.53 39.23 -3.87
N LYS A 274 -6.40 39.68 -4.77
CA LYS A 274 -6.68 38.99 -6.05
C LYS A 274 -5.42 38.73 -6.89
N GLU A 275 -4.51 39.69 -6.88
CA GLU A 275 -3.22 39.68 -7.60
C GLU A 275 -2.13 38.86 -6.90
N GLN A 276 -2.30 38.53 -5.61
CA GLN A 276 -1.30 37.79 -4.88
C GLN A 276 -1.35 36.30 -5.26
N ASP A 277 -0.18 35.78 -5.59
CA ASP A 277 0.00 34.36 -5.83
C ASP A 277 0.11 33.58 -4.51
N ILE A 278 -0.63 32.47 -4.44
CA ILE A 278 -0.70 31.64 -3.23
C ILE A 278 0.62 30.90 -2.98
N ILE A 279 1.34 30.50 -4.02
CA ILE A 279 2.64 29.81 -3.88
C ILE A 279 3.65 30.80 -3.32
N SER A 280 3.73 32.01 -3.90
CA SER A 280 4.59 33.08 -3.40
C SER A 280 4.29 33.44 -1.95
N TYR A 281 3.01 33.54 -1.58
CA TYR A 281 2.63 33.78 -0.18
C TYR A 281 3.08 32.64 0.74
N LEU A 282 2.79 31.38 0.40
CA LEU A 282 3.18 30.25 1.25
C LEU A 282 4.70 30.11 1.37
N ARG A 283 5.47 30.56 0.38
CA ARG A 283 6.93 30.62 0.47
C ARG A 283 7.44 31.58 1.55
N THR A 284 6.75 32.68 1.82
CA THR A 284 7.14 33.64 2.87
C THR A 284 6.75 33.20 4.28
N VAL A 285 5.83 32.25 4.40
CA VAL A 285 5.52 31.60 5.68
C VAL A 285 6.66 30.61 5.96
N SER A 286 7.49 30.96 6.95
CA SER A 286 8.59 30.17 7.51
C SER A 286 8.70 30.49 9.00
#